data_AF-A0A0P0N2S6-F1
#
_entry.id   AF-A0A0P0N2S6-F1
#
_cell.length_a   1.000
_cell.length_b   1.000
_cell.length_c   1.000
_cell.angle_alpha   90.00
_cell.angle_beta   90.00
_cell.angle_gamma   90.00
#
_symmetry.space_group_name_H-M   'P 1'
#
loop_
_entity.id
_entity.type
_entity.pdbx_description
1 polymer ?
#
loop_
_entity_poly.entity_id
_entity_poly.type
_entity_poly.pdbx_seq_one_letter_code
_entity_poly.pdbx_strand_id
1 'polypeptide(L)'
;MGYLGGSVTDVYSFAVYYFFWVAIAVFAFGAVYRIAKMVLFWRRVVKAEPRNRGVGAWIIGLIRTFVDPIIFSIKTKPHDFLAGMVALHLVGVIPLIFLLAHHVAFFAYWFSPYKIIAETGLWIPLSVTTSTLTITSPIEVKFVDSIWGPLTVVLNGDVLAILAILGTAFKIGTKVMEQIHGLRHVRWSDYFSLGLLLFILLTGYMAARHSTGTVTMDVGTYRTVLGLHILGAEVLLMLLPFSKYWHIVFGYWYGKLHEWYDLRVQKGLV
;
A
#
# COMPACT_ATOMS: atom_id res chain seq x y z
N MET A 1 -11.86 1.76 -24.27
CA MET A 1 -13.24 2.33 -24.23
C MET A 1 -14.12 1.29 -23.57
N GLY A 2 -14.75 1.66 -22.45
CA GLY A 2 -15.27 0.73 -21.44
C GLY A 2 -16.55 -0.02 -21.85
N TYR A 3 -16.59 -1.31 -21.51
CA TYR A 3 -17.81 -2.11 -21.45
C TYR A 3 -18.70 -1.57 -20.32
N LEU A 4 -19.57 -0.61 -20.62
CA LEU A 4 -20.68 -0.17 -19.76
C LEU A 4 -21.94 -1.05 -19.94
N GLY A 5 -21.76 -2.32 -20.31
CA GLY A 5 -22.83 -3.22 -20.77
C GLY A 5 -23.30 -4.28 -19.78
N GLY A 6 -22.69 -4.40 -18.59
CA GLY A 6 -23.11 -5.39 -17.60
C GLY A 6 -24.15 -4.81 -16.65
N SER A 7 -25.34 -5.39 -16.55
CA SER A 7 -26.34 -4.98 -15.54
C SER A 7 -25.74 -5.08 -14.14
N VAL A 8 -26.03 -4.09 -13.27
CA VAL A 8 -25.67 -4.17 -11.84
C VAL A 8 -26.49 -5.28 -11.19
N THR A 9 -25.88 -6.43 -10.97
CA THR A 9 -26.53 -7.59 -10.36
C THR A 9 -26.09 -7.82 -8.91
N ASP A 10 -24.93 -7.28 -8.53
CA ASP A 10 -24.32 -7.47 -7.21
C ASP A 10 -23.26 -6.39 -6.91
N VAL A 11 -22.72 -6.42 -5.69
CA VAL A 11 -21.69 -5.46 -5.23
C VAL A 11 -20.43 -5.53 -6.10
N TYR A 12 -20.05 -6.72 -6.57
CA TYR A 12 -18.88 -6.91 -7.41
C TYR A 12 -18.99 -6.20 -8.76
N SER A 13 -20.09 -6.43 -9.47
CA SER A 13 -20.37 -5.80 -10.77
C SER A 13 -20.47 -4.29 -10.65
N PHE A 14 -21.08 -3.79 -9.57
CA PHE A 14 -21.09 -2.35 -9.27
C PHE A 14 -19.68 -1.78 -9.10
N ALA A 15 -18.85 -2.39 -8.24
CA ALA A 15 -17.50 -1.91 -7.96
C ALA A 15 -16.65 -1.87 -9.24
N VAL A 16 -16.53 -3.03 -9.91
CA VAL A 16 -15.63 -3.22 -11.07
C VAL A 16 -16.05 -2.39 -12.28
N TYR A 17 -17.35 -2.34 -12.61
CA TYR A 17 -17.78 -1.76 -13.90
C TYR A 17 -18.22 -0.29 -13.79
N TYR A 18 -18.67 0.15 -12.61
CA TYR A 18 -19.26 1.48 -12.45
C TYR A 18 -18.45 2.35 -11.50
N PHE A 19 -18.23 1.89 -10.26
CA PHE A 19 -17.62 2.72 -9.23
C PHE A 19 -16.13 2.99 -9.49
N PHE A 20 -15.42 2.04 -10.10
CA PHE A 20 -14.02 2.20 -10.51
C PHE A 20 -13.74 3.52 -11.25
N TRP A 21 -14.59 3.88 -12.22
CA TRP A 21 -14.41 5.10 -13.01
C TRP A 21 -14.63 6.38 -12.19
N VAL A 22 -15.61 6.36 -11.29
CA VAL A 22 -15.83 7.45 -10.34
C VAL A 22 -14.61 7.59 -9.42
N ALA A 23 -14.08 6.46 -8.95
CA ALA A 23 -12.92 6.44 -8.07
C ALA A 23 -11.68 7.06 -8.72
N ILE A 24 -11.40 6.68 -9.97
CA ILE A 24 -10.31 7.27 -10.78
C ILE A 24 -10.52 8.76 -10.97
N ALA A 25 -11.73 9.21 -11.35
CA ALA A 25 -11.99 10.62 -11.60
C ALA A 25 -11.74 11.49 -10.36
N VAL A 26 -12.23 11.06 -9.19
CA VAL A 26 -12.04 11.76 -7.92
C VAL A 26 -10.57 11.74 -7.48
N PHE A 27 -9.90 10.60 -7.62
CA PHE A 27 -8.47 10.49 -7.35
C PHE A 27 -7.66 11.44 -8.22
N ALA A 28 -7.88 11.42 -9.54
CA ALA A 28 -7.15 12.25 -10.51
C ALA A 28 -7.35 13.74 -10.22
N PHE A 29 -8.60 14.17 -9.99
CA PHE A 29 -8.90 15.54 -9.60
C PHE A 29 -8.18 15.96 -8.32
N GLY A 30 -8.26 15.14 -7.26
CA GLY A 30 -7.59 15.43 -6.00
C GLY A 30 -6.07 15.46 -6.11
N ALA A 31 -5.49 14.54 -6.86
CA ALA A 31 -4.05 14.46 -7.12
C ALA A 31 -3.56 15.70 -7.87
N VAL A 32 -4.24 16.09 -8.96
CA VAL A 32 -3.93 17.29 -9.74
C VAL A 32 -4.04 18.54 -8.86
N TYR A 33 -5.13 18.71 -8.12
CA TYR A 33 -5.30 19.84 -7.21
C TYR A 33 -4.15 19.93 -6.19
N ARG A 34 -3.76 18.81 -5.57
CA ARG A 34 -2.72 18.79 -4.54
C ARG A 34 -1.33 19.07 -5.12
N ILE A 35 -1.00 18.49 -6.27
CA ILE A 35 0.26 18.76 -6.98
C ILE A 35 0.31 20.22 -7.44
N ALA A 36 -0.76 20.72 -8.08
CA ALA A 36 -0.85 22.11 -8.51
C ALA A 36 -0.67 23.07 -7.32
N LYS A 37 -1.32 22.79 -6.18
CA LYS A 37 -1.14 23.59 -4.97
C LYS A 37 0.32 23.60 -4.48
N MET A 38 1.00 22.45 -4.51
CA MET A 38 2.41 22.35 -4.09
C MET A 38 3.35 23.13 -5.02
N VAL A 39 3.13 23.05 -6.33
CA VAL A 39 3.95 23.73 -7.33
C VAL A 39 3.69 25.23 -7.34
N LEU A 40 2.42 25.66 -7.31
CA LEU A 40 2.04 27.07 -7.45
C LEU A 40 2.25 27.90 -6.18
N PHE A 41 2.03 27.32 -4.99
CA PHE A 41 2.17 28.03 -3.70
C PHE A 41 3.51 27.73 -3.02
N TRP A 42 4.52 27.34 -3.78
CA TRP A 42 5.86 27.12 -3.25
C TRP A 42 6.41 28.43 -2.65
N ARG A 43 6.69 28.42 -1.34
CA ARG A 43 7.39 29.52 -0.67
C ARG A 43 8.89 29.29 -0.74
N ARG A 44 9.62 30.24 -1.33
CA ARG A 44 11.10 30.18 -1.40
C ARG A 44 11.68 30.31 0.01
N VAL A 45 12.50 29.35 0.42
CA VAL A 45 13.24 29.41 1.68
C VAL A 45 14.43 30.36 1.53
N VAL A 46 14.81 31.01 2.64
CA VAL A 46 15.98 31.88 2.72
C VAL A 46 17.23 31.07 2.41
N LYS A 47 17.96 31.48 1.38
CA LYS A 47 19.19 30.81 0.91
C LYS A 47 20.34 31.19 1.83
N ALA A 48 21.05 30.21 2.39
CA ALA A 48 22.41 30.43 2.86
C ALA A 48 23.38 30.12 1.69
N GLU A 49 24.61 30.62 1.75
CA GLU A 49 25.62 30.23 0.76
C GLU A 49 25.86 28.71 0.85
N PRO A 50 25.70 27.96 -0.25
CA PRO A 50 26.00 26.54 -0.27
C PRO A 50 27.46 26.34 0.08
N ARG A 51 27.75 25.49 1.07
CA ARG A 51 29.14 25.09 1.32
C ARG A 51 29.61 24.27 0.12
N ASN A 52 30.74 24.68 -0.48
CA ASN A 52 31.31 24.00 -1.63
C ASN A 52 31.86 22.63 -1.21
N ARG A 53 31.00 21.61 -1.17
CA ARG A 53 31.37 20.20 -0.92
C ARG A 53 31.16 19.37 -2.18
N GLY A 54 32.04 18.38 -2.37
CA GLY A 54 32.00 17.50 -3.53
C GLY A 54 30.74 16.65 -3.63
N VAL A 55 30.48 16.12 -4.83
CA VAL A 55 29.29 15.30 -5.18
C VAL A 55 29.04 14.14 -4.21
N GLY A 56 30.11 13.54 -3.65
CA GLY A 56 29.97 12.47 -2.65
C GLY A 56 29.26 12.91 -1.37
N ALA A 57 29.48 14.14 -0.91
CA ALA A 57 28.80 14.67 0.27
C ALA A 57 27.29 14.80 -0.01
N TRP A 58 26.91 15.23 -1.21
CA TRP A 58 25.51 15.34 -1.62
C TRP A 58 24.79 14.01 -1.61
N ILE A 59 25.41 12.96 -2.16
CA ILE A 59 24.87 11.59 -2.17
C ILE A 59 24.70 11.06 -0.74
N ILE A 60 25.73 11.20 0.11
CA ILE A 60 25.65 10.78 1.52
C ILE A 60 24.55 11.56 2.25
N GLY A 61 24.43 12.87 1.98
CA GLY A 61 23.39 13.72 2.52
C GLY A 61 21.99 13.25 2.14
N LEU A 62 21.79 12.82 0.90
CA LEU A 62 20.53 12.28 0.41
C LEU A 62 20.19 10.98 1.14
N ILE A 63 21.12 10.03 1.20
CA ILE A 63 20.93 8.74 1.88
C ILE A 63 20.57 8.96 3.36
N ARG A 64 21.31 9.83 4.06
CA ARG A 64 21.05 10.13 5.48
C ARG A 64 19.67 10.73 5.74
N THR A 65 19.11 11.53 4.82
CA THR A 65 17.74 12.07 4.95
C THR A 65 16.67 10.98 5.05
N PHE A 66 16.92 9.80 4.45
CA PHE A 66 16.05 8.63 4.55
C PHE A 66 16.42 7.71 5.72
N VAL A 67 17.71 7.51 5.98
CA VAL A 67 18.21 6.56 6.98
C VAL A 67 18.08 7.09 8.42
N ASP A 68 18.39 8.37 8.67
CA ASP A 68 18.38 8.95 10.02
C ASP A 68 17.01 8.79 10.73
N PRO A 69 15.86 9.05 10.08
CA PRO A 69 14.54 8.80 10.68
C PRO A 69 14.27 7.34 11.04
N ILE A 70 14.77 6.40 10.22
CA ILE A 70 14.61 4.97 10.46
C ILE A 70 15.39 4.57 11.71
N ILE A 71 16.66 4.97 11.80
CA ILE A 71 17.51 4.73 12.98
C ILE A 71 16.87 5.34 14.23
N PHE A 72 16.38 6.58 14.13
CA PHE A 72 15.69 7.25 15.23
C PHE A 72 14.45 6.47 15.68
N SER A 73 13.63 5.99 14.74
CA SER A 73 12.42 5.21 15.05
C SER A 73 12.76 3.89 15.74
N ILE A 74 13.81 3.19 15.29
CA ILE A 74 14.29 1.95 15.92
C ILE A 74 14.67 2.20 17.38
N LYS A 75 15.42 3.28 17.65
CA LYS A 75 15.94 3.58 18.98
C LYS A 75 14.87 4.10 19.95
N THR A 76 13.95 4.92 19.47
CA THR A 76 13.01 5.65 20.34
C THR A 76 11.64 5.00 20.46
N LYS A 77 11.19 4.30 19.40
CA LYS A 77 9.85 3.70 19.32
C LYS A 77 9.93 2.32 18.63
N PRO A 78 10.66 1.35 19.21
CA PRO A 78 10.92 0.06 18.58
C PRO A 78 9.63 -0.71 18.23
N HIS A 79 8.60 -0.61 19.08
CA HIS A 79 7.30 -1.22 18.83
C HIS A 79 6.57 -0.59 17.63
N ASP A 80 6.58 0.74 17.50
CA ASP A 80 5.98 1.43 16.36
C ASP A 80 6.77 1.20 15.07
N PHE A 81 8.10 1.09 15.18
CA PHE A 81 8.95 0.67 14.07
C PHE A 81 8.60 -0.74 13.61
N LEU A 82 8.53 -1.72 14.52
CA LEU A 82 8.25 -3.10 14.15
C LEU A 82 6.84 -3.28 13.59
N ALA A 83 5.81 -2.81 14.29
CA ALA A 83 4.42 -3.00 13.85
C ALA A 83 4.04 -2.07 12.69
N GLY A 84 4.47 -0.80 12.76
CA GLY A 84 4.15 0.21 11.77
C GLY A 84 5.05 0.14 10.55
N MET A 85 6.36 0.21 10.68
CA MET A 85 7.25 0.24 9.50
C MET A 85 7.45 -1.15 8.91
N VAL A 86 7.82 -2.15 9.73
CA VAL A 86 8.16 -3.49 9.23
C VAL A 86 6.92 -4.29 8.85
N ALA A 87 6.05 -4.60 9.81
CA ALA A 87 4.90 -5.48 9.59
C ALA A 87 3.85 -4.85 8.67
N LEU A 88 3.45 -3.60 8.90
CA LEU A 88 2.42 -2.96 8.10
C LEU A 88 2.91 -2.53 6.70
N HIS A 89 4.06 -1.87 6.59
CA HIS A 89 4.48 -1.30 5.30
C HIS A 89 5.44 -2.23 4.53
N LEU A 90 6.66 -2.45 5.03
CA LEU A 90 7.74 -3.11 4.28
C LEU A 90 7.42 -4.55 3.91
N VAL A 91 6.84 -5.30 4.85
CA VAL A 91 6.51 -6.73 4.66
C VAL A 91 5.03 -6.93 4.37
N GLY A 92 4.15 -6.08 4.89
CA GLY A 92 2.71 -6.19 4.66
C GLY A 92 2.25 -5.56 3.35
N VAL A 93 1.81 -4.31 3.43
CA VAL A 93 1.04 -3.63 2.38
C VAL A 93 1.83 -3.39 1.10
N ILE A 94 3.12 -3.02 1.16
CA ILE A 94 3.91 -2.75 -0.05
C ILE A 94 4.03 -4.00 -0.94
N PRO A 95 4.57 -5.13 -0.47
CA PRO A 95 4.65 -6.34 -1.29
C PRO A 95 3.27 -6.93 -1.59
N LEU A 96 2.27 -6.80 -0.72
CA LEU A 96 0.90 -7.22 -1.05
C LEU A 96 0.32 -6.46 -2.22
N ILE A 97 0.47 -5.14 -2.27
CA ILE A 97 -0.04 -4.33 -3.38
C ILE A 97 0.76 -4.64 -4.64
N PHE A 98 2.09 -4.59 -4.57
CA PHE A 98 2.91 -4.57 -5.78
C PHE A 98 3.36 -5.94 -6.27
N LEU A 99 3.48 -6.94 -5.41
CA LEU A 99 4.09 -8.23 -5.75
C LEU A 99 3.14 -9.42 -5.57
N LEU A 100 2.01 -9.31 -4.86
CA LEU A 100 1.06 -10.42 -4.76
C LEU A 100 0.59 -10.85 -6.15
N ALA A 101 0.62 -12.16 -6.43
CA ALA A 101 0.30 -12.74 -7.74
C ALA A 101 -1.01 -12.21 -8.35
N HIS A 102 -2.06 -12.07 -7.54
CA HIS A 102 -3.36 -11.54 -7.98
C HIS A 102 -3.29 -10.08 -8.45
N HIS A 103 -2.57 -9.23 -7.72
CA HIS A 103 -2.36 -7.84 -8.11
C HIS A 103 -1.41 -7.72 -9.30
N VAL A 104 -0.35 -8.52 -9.36
CA VAL A 104 0.57 -8.57 -10.50
C VAL A 104 -0.18 -8.95 -11.77
N ALA A 105 -1.04 -9.98 -11.73
CA ALA A 105 -1.88 -10.37 -12.85
C ALA A 105 -2.80 -9.24 -13.31
N PHE A 106 -3.46 -8.57 -12.37
CA PHE A 106 -4.31 -7.40 -12.66
C PHE A 106 -3.51 -6.24 -13.28
N PHE A 107 -2.37 -5.89 -12.71
CA PHE A 107 -1.53 -4.81 -13.21
C PHE A 107 -0.87 -5.14 -14.55
N ALA A 108 -0.45 -6.39 -14.80
CA ALA A 108 0.11 -6.80 -16.07
C ALA A 108 -0.92 -6.72 -17.22
N TYR A 109 -2.21 -6.87 -16.91
CA TYR A 109 -3.29 -6.66 -17.87
C TYR A 109 -3.46 -5.19 -18.24
N TRP A 110 -3.45 -4.27 -17.26
CA TRP A 110 -3.72 -2.83 -17.48
C TRP A 110 -2.47 -1.99 -17.77
N PHE A 111 -1.29 -2.42 -17.33
CA PHE A 111 -0.04 -1.66 -17.37
C PHE A 111 1.11 -2.57 -17.85
N SER A 112 1.42 -2.50 -19.15
CA SER A 112 2.37 -3.42 -19.81
C SER A 112 3.73 -3.59 -19.12
N PRO A 113 4.37 -2.57 -18.51
CA PRO A 113 5.63 -2.77 -17.81
C PRO A 113 5.55 -3.79 -16.66
N TYR A 114 4.38 -4.01 -16.08
CA TYR A 114 4.18 -5.00 -15.02
C TYR A 114 4.28 -6.45 -15.51
N LYS A 115 4.24 -6.70 -16.82
CA LYS A 115 4.50 -8.02 -17.41
C LYS A 115 5.90 -8.53 -17.08
N ILE A 116 6.88 -7.63 -16.95
CA ILE A 116 8.25 -8.00 -16.54
C ILE A 116 8.21 -8.73 -15.19
N ILE A 117 7.46 -8.20 -14.21
CA ILE A 117 7.36 -8.81 -12.87
C ILE A 117 6.68 -10.19 -12.96
N ALA A 118 5.66 -10.32 -13.82
CA ALA A 118 4.95 -11.57 -14.04
C ALA A 118 5.86 -12.65 -14.67
N GLU A 119 6.63 -12.27 -15.70
CA GLU A 119 7.49 -13.16 -16.48
C GLU A 119 8.78 -13.54 -15.72
N THR A 120 9.34 -12.63 -14.91
CA THR A 120 10.56 -12.91 -14.13
C THR A 120 10.30 -13.72 -12.85
N GLY A 121 9.04 -14.03 -12.54
CA GLY A 121 8.71 -14.76 -11.31
C GLY A 121 8.93 -13.96 -10.02
N LEU A 122 9.00 -12.62 -10.10
CA LEU A 122 9.19 -11.73 -8.94
C LEU A 122 7.94 -11.58 -8.09
N TRP A 123 6.81 -12.10 -8.56
CA TRP A 123 5.57 -12.13 -7.84
C TRP A 123 5.61 -13.08 -6.63
N ILE A 124 4.76 -12.79 -5.66
CA ILE A 124 4.63 -13.51 -4.40
C ILE A 124 3.36 -14.37 -4.51
N PRO A 125 3.46 -15.70 -4.35
CA PRO A 125 2.30 -16.58 -4.41
C PRO A 125 1.34 -16.26 -3.26
N LEU A 126 0.06 -16.62 -3.44
CA LEU A 126 -0.92 -16.46 -2.37
C LEU A 126 -0.53 -17.29 -1.14
N SER A 127 -0.17 -18.56 -1.37
CA SER A 127 0.23 -19.50 -0.32
C SER A 127 1.47 -20.29 -0.74
N VAL A 128 2.01 -21.07 0.20
CA VAL A 128 3.18 -21.94 -0.03
C VAL A 128 2.89 -23.13 -0.95
N THR A 129 1.60 -23.45 -1.15
CA THR A 129 1.13 -24.60 -1.94
C THR A 129 0.25 -24.19 -3.12
N THR A 130 0.00 -22.90 -3.34
CA THR A 130 -0.92 -22.43 -4.39
C THR A 130 -0.50 -21.07 -4.95
N SER A 131 -0.13 -21.04 -6.22
CA SER A 131 0.09 -19.82 -7.01
C SER A 131 -1.07 -19.46 -7.94
N THR A 132 -1.94 -20.42 -8.21
CA THR A 132 -2.95 -20.31 -9.26
C THR A 132 -4.19 -19.55 -8.76
N LEU A 133 -4.75 -18.73 -9.65
CA LEU A 133 -6.15 -18.30 -9.60
C LEU A 133 -7.00 -19.59 -9.64
N THR A 134 -7.38 -20.10 -8.46
CA THR A 134 -8.10 -21.38 -8.26
C THR A 134 -9.56 -21.28 -8.67
N ILE A 135 -9.86 -20.92 -9.92
CA ILE A 135 -11.24 -20.93 -10.42
C ILE A 135 -11.61 -22.32 -11.00
N THR A 136 -10.66 -23.20 -11.36
CA THR A 136 -11.02 -24.40 -12.16
C THR A 136 -10.26 -25.72 -11.92
N SER A 137 -9.47 -25.92 -10.85
CA SER A 137 -8.84 -27.26 -10.66
C SER A 137 -8.91 -27.80 -9.23
N PRO A 138 -9.20 -29.10 -9.04
CA PRO A 138 -9.02 -29.77 -7.76
C PRO A 138 -7.54 -29.69 -7.33
N ILE A 139 -7.33 -29.64 -6.02
CA ILE A 139 -6.04 -29.34 -5.37
C ILE A 139 -5.03 -30.46 -5.69
N GLU A 140 -4.24 -30.27 -6.74
CA GLU A 140 -2.95 -30.94 -6.89
C GLU A 140 -1.91 -30.05 -6.22
N VAL A 141 -1.24 -30.54 -5.17
CA VAL A 141 -0.20 -29.78 -4.47
C VAL A 141 1.02 -29.69 -5.38
N LYS A 142 1.17 -28.57 -6.08
CA LYS A 142 2.37 -28.23 -6.83
C LYS A 142 3.07 -27.05 -6.17
N PHE A 143 4.36 -27.23 -5.88
CA PHE A 143 5.19 -26.10 -5.47
C PHE A 143 5.25 -25.08 -6.60
N VAL A 144 5.30 -23.81 -6.21
CA VAL A 144 5.23 -22.69 -7.13
C VAL A 144 6.63 -22.36 -7.64
N ASP A 145 6.82 -22.39 -8.95
CA ASP A 145 8.02 -21.87 -9.62
C ASP A 145 8.06 -20.34 -9.54
N SER A 146 8.59 -19.81 -8.43
CA SER A 146 8.90 -18.39 -8.26
C SER A 146 10.39 -18.21 -7.96
N ILE A 147 10.92 -17.01 -8.21
CA ILE A 147 12.33 -16.70 -7.93
C ILE A 147 12.68 -16.82 -6.43
N TRP A 148 11.65 -16.80 -5.58
CA TRP A 148 11.78 -16.88 -4.13
C TRP A 148 12.08 -18.30 -3.63
N GLY A 149 11.79 -19.36 -4.40
CA GLY A 149 12.08 -20.74 -4.05
C GLY A 149 11.59 -21.09 -2.62
N PRO A 150 12.47 -21.59 -1.71
CA PRO A 150 12.09 -21.89 -0.33
C PRO A 150 11.64 -20.68 0.51
N LEU A 151 12.02 -19.45 0.13
CA LEU A 151 11.62 -18.24 0.87
C LEU A 151 10.10 -18.03 0.81
N THR A 152 9.39 -18.62 -0.17
CA THR A 152 7.92 -18.59 -0.26
C THR A 152 7.24 -19.08 1.01
N VAL A 153 7.88 -19.94 1.82
CA VAL A 153 7.35 -20.39 3.12
C VAL A 153 7.05 -19.23 4.05
N VAL A 154 7.86 -18.17 4.00
CA VAL A 154 7.72 -16.96 4.81
C VAL A 154 7.17 -15.79 3.97
N LEU A 155 7.55 -15.73 2.70
CA LEU A 155 7.16 -14.69 1.75
C LEU A 155 6.00 -15.20 0.87
N ASN A 156 4.82 -15.33 1.46
CA ASN A 156 3.57 -15.64 0.76
C ASN A 156 2.45 -14.69 1.19
N GLY A 157 1.47 -14.49 0.31
CA GLY A 157 0.38 -13.55 0.49
C GLY A 157 -0.37 -13.70 1.81
N ASP A 158 -0.56 -14.92 2.32
CA ASP A 158 -1.20 -15.16 3.61
C ASP A 158 -0.41 -14.55 4.78
N VAL A 159 0.89 -14.85 4.87
CA VAL A 159 1.77 -14.31 5.92
C VAL A 159 1.82 -12.79 5.83
N LEU A 160 1.98 -12.24 4.62
CA LEU A 160 2.06 -10.79 4.43
C LEU A 160 0.74 -10.10 4.81
N ALA A 161 -0.40 -10.70 4.45
CA ALA A 161 -1.73 -10.20 4.82
C ALA A 161 -1.94 -10.19 6.33
N ILE A 162 -1.56 -11.27 7.02
CA ILE A 162 -1.65 -11.34 8.49
C ILE A 162 -0.77 -10.27 9.13
N LEU A 163 0.47 -10.08 8.66
CA LEU A 163 1.36 -9.04 9.17
C LEU A 163 0.79 -7.63 8.93
N ALA A 164 0.19 -7.38 7.76
CA ALA A 164 -0.48 -6.12 7.45
C ALA A 164 -1.70 -5.88 8.36
N ILE A 165 -2.51 -6.92 8.61
CA ILE A 165 -3.68 -6.88 9.51
C ILE A 165 -3.22 -6.57 10.94
N LEU A 166 -2.24 -7.29 11.46
CA LEU A 166 -1.69 -7.09 12.80
C LEU A 166 -1.07 -5.69 12.94
N GLY A 167 -0.29 -5.26 11.96
CA GLY A 167 0.30 -3.92 11.95
C GLY A 167 -0.76 -2.82 11.91
N THR A 168 -1.82 -2.99 11.11
CA THR A 168 -2.94 -2.03 11.06
C THR A 168 -3.70 -2.00 12.38
N ALA A 169 -4.05 -3.16 12.93
CA ALA A 169 -4.74 -3.30 14.21
C ALA A 169 -3.93 -2.68 15.35
N PHE A 170 -2.61 -2.89 15.38
CA PHE A 170 -1.71 -2.26 16.33
C PHE A 170 -1.74 -0.72 16.23
N LYS A 171 -1.71 -0.15 15.01
CA LYS A 171 -1.80 1.31 14.82
C LYS A 171 -3.15 1.87 15.26
N ILE A 172 -4.23 1.12 15.13
CA ILE A 172 -5.54 1.49 15.67
C ILE A 172 -5.49 1.44 17.20
N GLY A 173 -5.02 0.33 17.78
CA GLY A 173 -4.95 0.12 19.22
C GLY A 173 -4.13 1.19 19.94
N THR A 174 -2.93 1.48 19.44
CA THR A 174 -2.08 2.56 19.98
C THR A 174 -2.76 3.93 19.94
N LYS A 175 -3.49 4.26 18.87
CA LYS A 175 -4.28 5.50 18.82
C LYS A 175 -5.41 5.53 19.84
N VAL A 176 -6.14 4.43 20.00
CA VAL A 176 -7.20 4.31 21.01
C VAL A 176 -6.61 4.51 22.41
N MET A 177 -5.48 3.85 22.72
CA MET A 177 -4.81 4.00 24.01
C MET A 177 -4.32 5.42 24.25
N GLU A 178 -3.66 6.05 23.27
CA GLU A 178 -3.24 7.46 23.37
C GLU A 178 -4.42 8.40 23.61
N GLN A 179 -5.59 8.14 23.01
CA GLN A 179 -6.79 8.92 23.21
C GLN A 179 -7.39 8.70 24.60
N ILE A 180 -7.48 7.45 25.07
CA ILE A 180 -7.98 7.10 26.42
C ILE A 180 -7.13 7.75 27.50
N HIS A 181 -5.81 7.74 27.33
CA HIS A 181 -4.88 8.37 28.27
C HIS A 181 -4.76 9.89 28.12
N GLY A 182 -5.53 10.52 27.21
CA GLY A 182 -5.49 11.96 26.97
C GLY A 182 -4.15 12.46 26.41
N LEU A 183 -3.29 11.58 25.93
CA LEU A 183 -1.94 11.91 25.45
C LEU A 183 -1.95 12.58 24.08
N ARG A 184 -2.99 12.33 23.27
CA ARG A 184 -3.10 12.90 21.92
C ARG A 184 -4.53 13.07 21.47
N HIS A 185 -4.83 14.22 20.89
CA HIS A 185 -6.06 14.41 20.12
C HIS A 185 -5.95 13.69 18.77
N VAL A 186 -6.71 12.61 18.60
CA VAL A 186 -6.75 11.82 17.36
C VAL A 186 -7.94 12.26 16.52
N ARG A 187 -7.70 12.65 15.28
CA ARG A 187 -8.76 13.07 14.34
C ARG A 187 -9.58 11.85 13.92
N TRP A 188 -10.91 12.01 13.79
CA TRP A 188 -11.79 10.91 13.34
C TRP A 188 -11.39 10.33 11.98
N SER A 189 -10.89 11.18 11.08
CA SER A 189 -10.36 10.76 9.77
C SER A 189 -9.23 9.73 9.87
N ASP A 190 -8.46 9.72 10.97
CA ASP A 190 -7.40 8.75 11.18
C ASP A 190 -7.94 7.35 11.47
N TYR A 191 -9.00 7.26 12.27
CA TYR A 191 -9.70 6.01 12.58
C TYR A 191 -10.40 5.49 11.34
N PHE A 192 -11.11 6.36 10.62
CA PHE A 192 -11.76 5.99 9.37
C PHE A 192 -10.76 5.43 8.35
N SER A 193 -9.63 6.12 8.16
CA SER A 193 -8.57 5.69 7.23
C SER A 193 -8.02 4.30 7.59
N LEU A 194 -7.65 4.10 8.86
CA LEU A 194 -7.09 2.82 9.32
C LEU A 194 -8.13 1.70 9.35
N GLY A 195 -9.36 2.01 9.72
CA GLY A 195 -10.49 1.09 9.69
C GLY A 195 -10.80 0.65 8.26
N LEU A 196 -10.78 1.58 7.29
CA LEU A 196 -10.95 1.27 5.89
C LEU A 196 -9.81 0.37 5.37
N LEU A 197 -8.56 0.66 5.72
CA LEU A 197 -7.43 -0.22 5.36
C LEU A 197 -7.59 -1.62 5.97
N LEU A 198 -7.97 -1.72 7.24
CA LEU A 198 -8.20 -3.00 7.91
C LEU A 198 -9.34 -3.77 7.24
N PHE A 199 -10.43 -3.09 6.89
CA PHE A 199 -11.56 -3.66 6.16
C PHE A 199 -11.12 -4.24 4.80
N ILE A 200 -10.34 -3.50 4.03
CA ILE A 200 -9.79 -3.96 2.74
C ILE A 200 -8.91 -5.21 2.94
N LEU A 201 -8.03 -5.19 3.94
CA LEU A 201 -7.14 -6.32 4.22
C LEU A 201 -7.95 -7.58 4.62
N LEU A 202 -8.93 -7.43 5.51
CA LEU A 202 -9.77 -8.55 5.96
C LEU A 202 -10.61 -9.13 4.82
N THR A 203 -11.29 -8.27 4.06
CA THR A 203 -12.11 -8.72 2.91
C THR A 203 -11.26 -9.33 1.80
N GLY A 204 -10.08 -8.78 1.52
CA GLY A 204 -9.15 -9.35 0.54
C GLY A 204 -8.61 -10.72 0.97
N TYR A 205 -8.23 -10.84 2.24
CA TYR A 205 -7.79 -12.12 2.82
C TYR A 205 -8.89 -13.18 2.78
N MET A 206 -10.13 -12.82 3.10
CA MET A 206 -11.28 -13.72 3.00
C MET A 206 -11.57 -14.12 1.55
N ALA A 207 -11.58 -13.16 0.60
CA ALA A 207 -11.82 -13.44 -0.81
C ALA A 207 -10.75 -14.38 -1.41
N ALA A 208 -9.49 -14.21 -1.01
CA ALA A 208 -8.41 -15.07 -1.47
C ALA A 208 -8.55 -16.53 -0.98
N ARG A 209 -9.26 -16.75 0.14
CA ARG A 209 -9.48 -18.08 0.75
C ARG A 209 -10.87 -18.66 0.48
N HIS A 210 -11.52 -18.22 -0.60
CA HIS A 210 -12.86 -18.68 -0.96
C HIS A 210 -12.99 -20.19 -1.19
N SER A 211 -11.89 -20.92 -1.43
CA SER A 211 -11.93 -22.36 -1.71
C SER A 211 -10.82 -23.16 -1.02
N THR A 212 -10.42 -22.80 0.20
CA THR A 212 -9.44 -23.60 0.96
C THR A 212 -10.12 -24.76 1.68
N GLY A 213 -9.94 -25.99 1.14
CA GLY A 213 -10.07 -27.34 1.75
C GLY A 213 -11.15 -27.67 2.79
N THR A 214 -11.34 -26.81 3.80
CA THR A 214 -12.29 -26.94 4.90
C THR A 214 -13.52 -26.04 4.73
N VAL A 215 -13.43 -24.97 3.94
CA VAL A 215 -14.53 -24.03 3.68
C VAL A 215 -14.54 -23.66 2.20
N THR A 216 -15.62 -24.02 1.50
CA THR A 216 -15.92 -23.53 0.16
C THR A 216 -16.99 -22.44 0.28
N MET A 217 -16.64 -21.22 -0.10
CA MET A 217 -17.61 -20.15 -0.26
C MET A 217 -18.41 -20.40 -1.53
N ASP A 218 -19.73 -20.28 -1.43
CA ASP A 218 -20.57 -20.17 -2.61
C ASP A 218 -20.14 -18.96 -3.47
N VAL A 219 -20.34 -19.05 -4.78
CA VAL A 219 -19.95 -18.03 -5.76
C VAL A 219 -20.56 -16.67 -5.41
N GLY A 220 -21.81 -16.62 -4.95
CA GLY A 220 -22.46 -15.38 -4.54
C GLY A 220 -21.78 -14.73 -3.32
N THR A 221 -21.35 -15.54 -2.36
CA THR A 221 -20.60 -15.06 -1.17
C THR A 221 -19.22 -14.56 -1.58
N TYR A 222 -18.49 -15.33 -2.38
CA TYR A 222 -17.18 -14.93 -2.91
C TYR A 222 -17.25 -13.60 -3.64
N ARG A 223 -18.21 -13.45 -4.57
CA ARG A 223 -18.42 -12.21 -5.32
C ARG A 223 -18.75 -11.05 -4.40
N THR A 224 -19.56 -11.26 -3.36
CA THR A 224 -19.87 -10.22 -2.38
C THR A 224 -18.63 -9.76 -1.63
N VAL A 225 -17.83 -10.68 -1.08
CA VAL A 225 -16.61 -10.36 -0.31
C VAL A 225 -15.55 -9.71 -1.20
N LEU A 226 -15.35 -10.23 -2.42
CA LEU A 226 -14.43 -9.63 -3.39
C LEU A 226 -14.92 -8.24 -3.83
N GLY A 227 -16.21 -8.07 -4.07
CA GLY A 227 -16.81 -6.78 -4.39
C GLY A 227 -16.60 -5.76 -3.28
N LEU A 228 -16.77 -6.16 -2.02
CA LEU A 228 -16.49 -5.31 -0.86
C LEU A 228 -15.01 -4.92 -0.76
N HIS A 229 -14.09 -5.86 -1.03
CA HIS A 229 -12.66 -5.57 -1.07
C HIS A 229 -12.32 -4.52 -2.14
N ILE A 230 -12.80 -4.73 -3.37
CA ILE A 230 -12.55 -3.83 -4.51
C ILE A 230 -13.18 -2.46 -4.22
N LEU A 231 -14.44 -2.42 -3.80
CA LEU A 231 -15.14 -1.17 -3.47
C LEU A 231 -14.43 -0.41 -2.34
N GLY A 232 -13.97 -1.12 -1.30
CA GLY A 232 -13.18 -0.54 -0.22
C GLY A 232 -11.87 0.07 -0.73
N ALA A 233 -11.15 -0.64 -1.62
CA ALA A 233 -9.93 -0.16 -2.23
C ALA A 233 -10.17 1.06 -3.13
N GLU A 234 -11.28 1.11 -3.86
CA GLU A 234 -11.70 2.25 -4.69
C GLU A 234 -12.05 3.47 -3.83
N VAL A 235 -12.74 3.28 -2.71
CA VAL A 235 -12.98 4.36 -1.72
C VAL A 235 -11.65 4.86 -1.14
N LEU A 236 -10.73 3.96 -0.82
CA LEU A 236 -9.40 4.35 -0.34
C LEU A 236 -8.65 5.16 -1.40
N LEU A 237 -8.68 4.72 -2.66
CA LEU A 237 -8.10 5.40 -3.82
C LEU A 237 -8.62 6.83 -3.93
N MET A 238 -9.94 7.04 -3.87
CA MET A 238 -10.57 8.38 -3.88
C MET A 238 -10.04 9.28 -2.75
N LEU A 239 -9.79 8.70 -1.58
CA LEU A 239 -9.38 9.42 -0.38
C LEU A 239 -7.87 9.65 -0.30
N LEU A 240 -7.05 8.95 -1.09
CA LEU A 240 -5.58 9.12 -1.10
C LEU A 240 -5.15 10.60 -1.19
N PRO A 241 -5.60 11.39 -2.18
CA PRO A 241 -5.16 12.78 -2.30
C PRO A 241 -5.68 13.71 -1.20
N PHE A 242 -6.71 13.32 -0.45
CA PHE A 242 -7.32 14.14 0.60
C PHE A 242 -6.93 13.70 2.01
N SER A 243 -6.19 12.58 2.14
CA SER A 243 -5.84 11.98 3.42
C SER A 243 -4.33 12.01 3.67
N LYS A 244 -3.94 11.43 4.81
CA LYS A 244 -2.54 11.15 5.15
C LYS A 244 -1.90 10.13 4.21
N TYR A 245 -2.67 9.30 3.50
CA TYR A 245 -2.13 8.26 2.62
C TYR A 245 -1.47 8.79 1.36
N TRP A 246 -1.65 10.08 1.04
CA TRP A 246 -0.85 10.77 0.02
C TRP A 246 0.67 10.64 0.24
N HIS A 247 1.11 10.34 1.47
CA HIS A 247 2.53 10.07 1.75
C HIS A 247 3.08 8.93 0.88
N ILE A 248 2.29 7.90 0.60
CA ILE A 248 2.71 6.74 -0.22
C ILE A 248 2.94 7.19 -1.66
N VAL A 249 2.03 8.00 -2.20
CA VAL A 249 2.03 8.42 -3.61
C VAL A 249 3.11 9.46 -3.89
N PHE A 250 3.22 10.49 -3.04
CA PHE A 250 4.09 11.63 -3.35
C PHE A 250 4.60 12.34 -2.10
N GLY A 251 3.77 12.53 -1.08
CA GLY A 251 4.07 13.42 0.04
C GLY A 251 5.35 13.08 0.81
N TYR A 252 5.65 11.79 1.01
CA TYR A 252 6.86 11.36 1.69
C TYR A 252 8.10 11.62 0.83
N TRP A 253 8.08 11.16 -0.42
CA TRP A 253 9.19 11.26 -1.36
C TRP A 253 9.57 12.71 -1.64
N TYR A 254 8.56 13.51 -2.00
CA TYR A 254 8.73 14.93 -2.25
C TYR A 254 9.22 15.67 -1.01
N GLY A 255 8.62 15.41 0.15
CA GLY A 255 9.03 16.01 1.41
C GLY A 255 10.48 15.69 1.78
N LYS A 256 10.94 14.45 1.53
CA LYS A 256 12.31 14.02 1.80
C LYS A 256 13.32 14.62 0.83
N LEU A 257 12.99 14.69 -0.45
CA LEU A 257 13.82 15.38 -1.44
C LEU A 257 13.94 16.87 -1.13
N HIS A 258 12.85 17.49 -0.69
CA HIS A 258 12.83 18.89 -0.25
C HIS A 258 13.63 19.11 1.03
N GLU A 259 13.51 18.23 2.03
CA GLU A 259 14.32 18.27 3.25
C GLU A 259 15.81 18.20 2.93
N TRP A 260 16.20 17.30 2.02
CA TRP A 260 17.57 17.20 1.54
C TRP A 260 18.02 18.48 0.83
N TYR A 261 17.25 18.99 -0.13
CA TYR A 261 17.66 20.16 -0.90
C TYR A 261 17.68 21.44 -0.04
N ASP A 262 16.64 21.71 0.74
CA ASP A 262 16.52 22.97 1.48
C ASP A 262 17.34 22.98 2.78
N LEU A 263 17.34 21.88 3.54
CA LEU A 263 18.06 21.86 4.82
C LEU A 263 19.50 21.43 4.65
N ARG A 264 19.80 20.50 3.73
CA ARG A 264 21.17 20.00 3.59
C ARG A 264 21.98 20.80 2.59
N VAL A 265 21.43 21.06 1.40
CA VAL A 265 22.16 21.81 0.34
C VAL A 265 22.06 23.33 0.57
N GLN A 266 20.85 23.90 0.66
CA GLN A 266 20.70 25.37 0.73
C GLN A 266 21.11 25.99 2.06
N LYS A 267 21.05 25.25 3.18
CA LYS A 267 21.54 25.71 4.50
C LYS A 267 22.99 25.28 4.80
N GLY A 268 23.67 24.64 3.85
CA GLY A 268 25.09 24.28 3.97
C GLY A 268 25.40 23.23 5.05
N LEU A 269 24.46 22.34 5.40
CA LEU A 269 24.79 21.17 6.23
C LEU A 269 25.58 20.14 5.43
N VAL A 270 25.43 20.14 4.10
CA VAL A 270 26.09 19.27 3.12
C VAL A 270 26.58 20.11 1.96
#